data_AF-A0AAD6GM77-F1
#
_entry.id   AF-A0AAD6GM77-F1
#
_cell.length_a   1.000
_cell.length_b   1.000
_cell.length_c   1.000
_cell.angle_alpha   90.00
_cell.angle_beta   90.00
_cell.angle_gamma   90.00
#
_symmetry.space_group_name_H-M   'P 1'
#
loop_
_entity.id
_entity.type
_entity.pdbx_description
1 polymer ?
#
loop_
_entity_poly.entity_id
_entity_poly.type
_entity_poly.pdbx_seq_one_letter_code
_entity_poly.pdbx_strand_id
1 'polypeptide(L)'
;MLATSQNASPQGNGVDASSNDNIVPHHLVHNTYERLKDRYANYLCDHWVEKIEPVKHINEDLSMAAYLIELWRTMYGAVPAAETTKETENDTRFPGFIDIACGNGVVVYLLLMEGYSGYGYDARRRQTWNIFPASVQERLLEMIYVPKQFAESIGTDSIGVDIHTGDFPPNTFVISNHADELTLWTPLMSALACPASPLPFLAIPCCSHSLSGSSYRFPPPIKTASEGSGSRPTQMQDDVIEQNPQPASGDLRALRAAKAKEKTADGKASSMYGSLTAKTMQIAQEIGYEVESTQLQIPSTRNTAIVGGRQLVARQREGSRDENSAPASMDPQTDKSAELVQKIQEIVERECSKDGGIQHAARTWIERARSLHEGMGLETHALMS
;
A
#
# COMPACT_ATOMS: atom_id res chain seq x y z
N MET A 1 34.94 48.69 -44.70
CA MET A 1 35.07 47.75 -43.57
C MET A 1 33.69 47.61 -42.94
N LEU A 2 32.93 46.63 -43.43
CA LEU A 2 31.63 46.22 -42.90
C LEU A 2 31.84 44.78 -42.43
N ALA A 3 31.73 44.54 -41.12
CA ALA A 3 31.73 43.21 -40.55
C ALA A 3 30.37 42.97 -39.90
N THR A 4 29.66 42.02 -40.48
CA THR A 4 28.41 41.40 -40.05
C THR A 4 28.63 40.65 -38.74
N SER A 5 27.80 40.93 -37.72
CA SER A 5 27.73 40.11 -36.50
C SER A 5 26.58 39.11 -36.64
N GLN A 6 26.90 37.83 -36.49
CA GLN A 6 25.99 36.70 -36.60
C GLN A 6 25.15 36.55 -35.32
N ASN A 7 23.84 36.38 -35.49
CA ASN A 7 22.91 35.97 -34.44
C ASN A 7 23.26 34.55 -33.96
N ALA A 8 23.57 34.41 -32.67
CA ALA A 8 23.67 33.13 -32.00
C ALA A 8 22.28 32.68 -31.53
N SER A 9 21.85 31.51 -31.99
CA SER A 9 20.66 30.80 -31.48
C SER A 9 20.86 30.43 -30.00
N PRO A 10 19.85 30.54 -29.13
CA PRO A 10 19.94 30.02 -27.78
C PRO A 10 19.95 28.49 -27.84
N GLN A 11 21.04 27.90 -27.39
CA GLN A 11 21.17 26.47 -27.15
C GLN A 11 20.06 26.03 -26.18
N GLY A 12 19.24 25.08 -26.63
CA GLY A 12 18.27 24.42 -25.77
C GLY A 12 19.02 23.68 -24.66
N ASN A 13 18.83 24.12 -23.43
CA ASN A 13 19.18 23.32 -22.26
C ASN A 13 18.31 22.07 -22.30
N GLY A 14 18.93 20.95 -22.66
CA GLY A 14 18.40 19.63 -22.36
C GLY A 14 18.19 19.54 -20.86
N VAL A 15 16.94 19.47 -20.44
CA VAL A 15 16.60 19.18 -19.06
C VAL A 15 16.88 17.70 -18.87
N ASP A 16 17.96 17.42 -18.13
CA ASP A 16 18.29 16.10 -17.60
C ASP A 16 17.03 15.44 -17.03
N ALA A 17 16.67 14.27 -17.57
CA ALA A 17 15.56 13.44 -17.09
C ALA A 17 15.96 12.72 -15.78
N SER A 18 16.24 13.49 -14.73
CA SER A 18 16.70 12.98 -13.44
C SER A 18 16.12 13.76 -12.24
N SER A 19 14.79 13.94 -12.14
CA SER A 19 14.16 14.45 -10.88
C SER A 19 12.62 14.47 -10.83
N ASN A 20 11.89 13.37 -11.05
CA ASN A 20 10.43 13.37 -10.77
C ASN A 20 9.88 12.01 -10.28
N ASP A 21 10.38 11.52 -9.15
CA ASP A 21 9.90 10.30 -8.44
C ASP A 21 8.63 10.54 -7.57
N ASN A 22 7.90 11.62 -7.81
CA ASN A 22 6.77 12.03 -6.98
C ASN A 22 5.48 12.09 -7.77
N ILE A 23 4.60 11.13 -7.50
CA ILE A 23 3.24 11.06 -8.08
C ILE A 23 2.44 12.32 -7.76
N VAL A 24 2.65 12.88 -6.55
CA VAL A 24 1.98 14.08 -6.05
C VAL A 24 3.04 15.13 -5.68
N PRO A 25 2.89 16.40 -6.09
CA PRO A 25 3.83 17.46 -5.74
C PRO A 25 3.97 17.65 -4.21
N HIS A 26 5.21 17.65 -3.72
CA HIS A 26 5.49 17.74 -2.27
C HIS A 26 4.88 18.96 -1.58
N HIS A 27 4.90 20.12 -2.23
CA HIS A 27 4.37 21.35 -1.62
C HIS A 27 2.85 21.27 -1.38
N LEU A 28 2.10 20.56 -2.23
CA LEU A 28 0.66 20.36 -2.03
C LEU A 28 0.40 19.46 -0.82
N VAL A 29 1.14 18.35 -0.72
CA VAL A 29 1.03 17.42 0.42
C VAL A 29 1.40 18.12 1.73
N HIS A 30 2.46 18.94 1.71
CA HIS A 30 2.88 19.69 2.90
C HIS A 30 1.84 20.73 3.34
N ASN A 31 1.25 21.47 2.41
CA ASN A 31 0.20 22.43 2.73
C ASN A 31 -1.01 21.74 3.37
N THR A 32 -1.43 20.60 2.81
CA THR A 32 -2.54 19.80 3.37
C THR A 32 -2.16 19.23 4.74
N TYR A 33 -0.92 18.75 4.91
CA TYR A 33 -0.42 18.27 6.20
C TYR A 33 -0.48 19.34 7.29
N GLU A 34 0.03 20.55 7.04
CA GLU A 34 0.01 21.63 8.04
C GLU A 34 -1.45 21.99 8.42
N ARG A 35 -2.36 22.02 7.45
CA ARG A 35 -3.79 22.22 7.72
C ARG A 35 -4.39 21.12 8.60
N LEU A 36 -4.10 19.85 8.29
CA LEU A 36 -4.58 18.72 9.10
C LEU A 36 -3.97 18.77 10.51
N LYS A 37 -2.69 19.10 10.62
CA LYS A 37 -1.98 19.22 11.88
C LYS A 37 -2.60 20.30 12.77
N ASP A 38 -2.81 21.50 12.23
CA ASP A 38 -3.45 22.61 12.95
C ASP A 38 -4.84 22.23 13.47
N ARG A 39 -5.58 21.43 12.70
CA ARG A 39 -6.96 21.05 13.02
C ARG A 39 -7.06 19.88 14.00
N TYR A 40 -6.23 18.86 13.86
CA TYR A 40 -6.44 17.56 14.51
C TYR A 40 -5.36 17.18 15.52
N ALA A 41 -4.13 17.67 15.38
CA ALA A 41 -3.00 17.17 16.16
C ALA A 41 -3.18 17.39 17.67
N ASN A 42 -3.63 18.57 18.09
CA ASN A 42 -3.82 18.88 19.52
C ASN A 42 -4.81 17.91 20.18
N TYR A 43 -5.98 17.70 19.57
CA TYR A 43 -6.99 16.78 20.10
C TYR A 43 -6.45 15.35 20.20
N LEU A 44 -5.80 14.86 19.14
CA LEU A 44 -5.27 13.49 19.09
C LEU A 44 -4.16 13.28 20.12
N CYS A 45 -3.28 14.28 20.32
CA CYS A 45 -2.23 14.23 21.33
C CYS A 45 -2.80 14.23 22.75
N ASP A 46 -3.74 15.12 23.03
CA ASP A 46 -4.32 15.28 24.38
C ASP A 46 -5.13 14.05 24.82
N HIS A 47 -5.70 13.31 23.87
CA HIS A 47 -6.55 12.15 24.13
C HIS A 47 -5.85 10.83 23.76
N TRP A 48 -4.55 10.83 23.48
CA TRP A 48 -3.86 9.60 23.06
C TRP A 48 -3.87 8.54 24.17
N VAL A 49 -4.28 7.33 23.81
CA VAL A 49 -4.47 6.21 24.76
C VAL A 49 -3.56 5.01 24.48
N GLU A 50 -2.76 5.02 23.41
CA GLU A 50 -1.84 3.92 23.13
C GLU A 50 -0.55 4.07 23.95
N LYS A 51 0.11 2.93 24.20
CA LYS A 51 1.37 2.89 24.97
C LYS A 51 2.55 3.59 24.27
N ILE A 52 2.44 3.79 22.96
CA ILE A 52 3.47 4.39 22.11
C ILE A 52 3.41 5.92 22.16
N GLU A 53 4.55 6.56 21.87
CA GLU A 53 4.69 8.02 21.91
C GLU A 53 3.79 8.68 20.84
N PRO A 54 2.88 9.60 21.22
CA PRO A 54 1.84 10.10 20.33
C PRO A 54 2.37 10.92 19.15
N VAL A 55 3.31 11.84 19.40
CA VAL A 55 3.65 12.90 18.43
C VAL A 55 4.21 12.31 17.15
N LYS A 56 5.11 11.33 17.25
CA LYS A 56 5.66 10.69 16.06
C LYS A 56 4.57 10.00 15.23
N HIS A 57 3.73 9.19 15.86
CA HIS A 57 2.73 8.38 15.16
C HIS A 57 1.61 9.25 14.56
N ILE A 58 1.13 10.24 15.31
CA ILE A 58 0.12 11.18 14.81
C ILE A 58 0.67 11.97 13.60
N ASN A 59 1.93 12.41 13.63
CA ASN A 59 2.51 13.11 12.48
C ASN A 59 2.69 12.19 11.25
N GLU A 60 3.03 10.91 11.45
CA GLU A 60 3.07 9.93 10.36
C GLU A 60 1.68 9.74 9.73
N ASP A 61 0.64 9.59 10.55
CA ASP A 61 -0.74 9.41 10.09
C ASP A 61 -1.31 10.67 9.42
N LEU A 62 -1.01 11.86 9.94
CA LEU A 62 -1.35 13.15 9.31
C LEU A 62 -0.72 13.28 7.93
N SER A 63 0.57 12.92 7.79
CA SER A 63 1.28 12.93 6.51
C SER A 63 0.69 11.93 5.52
N MET A 64 0.29 10.74 6.00
CA MET A 64 -0.38 9.73 5.18
C MET A 64 -1.73 10.24 4.66
N ALA A 65 -2.56 10.79 5.55
CA ALA A 65 -3.86 11.35 5.19
C ALA A 65 -3.71 12.51 4.19
N ALA A 66 -2.75 13.42 4.42
CA ALA A 66 -2.46 14.51 3.49
C ALA A 66 -2.06 14.00 2.10
N TYR A 67 -1.22 12.97 2.04
CA TYR A 67 -0.82 12.36 0.78
C TYR A 67 -2.02 11.74 0.04
N LEU A 68 -2.89 11.00 0.75
CA LEU A 68 -4.08 10.37 0.16
C LEU A 68 -5.06 11.42 -0.38
N ILE A 69 -5.31 12.50 0.36
CA ILE A 69 -6.18 13.60 -0.07
C ILE A 69 -5.68 14.19 -1.40
N GLU A 70 -4.39 14.50 -1.49
CA GLU A 70 -3.84 15.08 -2.71
C GLU A 70 -3.74 14.06 -3.86
N LEU A 71 -3.46 12.79 -3.55
CA LEU A 71 -3.53 11.72 -4.54
C LEU A 71 -4.95 11.62 -5.12
N TRP A 72 -5.98 11.59 -4.27
CA TRP A 72 -7.37 11.47 -4.69
C TRP A 72 -7.90 12.72 -5.39
N ARG A 73 -7.37 13.90 -5.06
CA ARG A 73 -7.63 15.13 -5.83
C ARG A 73 -7.20 14.97 -7.29
N THR A 74 -6.03 14.38 -7.54
CA THR A 74 -5.58 14.12 -8.90
C THR A 74 -6.37 13.00 -9.58
N MET A 75 -6.63 11.89 -8.88
CA MET A 75 -7.30 10.72 -9.44
C MET A 75 -8.79 10.97 -9.74
N TYR A 76 -9.52 11.46 -8.75
CA TYR A 76 -10.98 11.55 -8.77
C TYR A 76 -11.49 12.98 -8.89
N GLY A 77 -10.65 13.98 -8.58
CA GLY A 77 -11.14 15.34 -8.36
C GLY A 77 -11.78 15.53 -7.00
N ALA A 78 -11.67 14.51 -6.14
CA ALA A 78 -12.21 14.54 -4.81
C ALA A 78 -11.44 15.58 -3.99
N VAL A 79 -12.17 16.48 -3.35
CA VAL A 79 -11.62 17.49 -2.45
C VAL A 79 -12.25 17.32 -1.07
N PRO A 80 -11.56 17.70 0.00
CA PRO A 80 -12.14 17.69 1.34
C PRO A 80 -13.43 18.52 1.41
N ALA A 81 -14.35 18.15 2.30
CA ALA A 81 -15.63 18.84 2.49
C ALA A 81 -15.48 20.35 2.78
N ALA A 82 -14.39 20.75 3.44
CA ALA A 82 -14.10 22.15 3.73
C ALA A 82 -13.73 22.98 2.48
N GLU A 83 -13.38 22.31 1.37
CA GLU A 83 -12.98 22.93 0.10
C GLU A 83 -14.04 22.76 -0.99
N THR A 84 -15.16 22.09 -0.68
CA THR A 84 -16.26 21.89 -1.63
C THR A 84 -16.97 23.22 -1.93
N THR A 85 -17.26 23.46 -3.21
CA THR A 85 -18.03 24.61 -3.71
C THR A 85 -19.28 24.10 -4.43
N LYS A 86 -20.25 24.98 -4.74
CA LYS A 86 -21.45 24.59 -5.51
C LYS A 86 -21.13 23.94 -6.87
N GLU A 87 -19.97 24.24 -7.44
CA GLU A 87 -19.50 23.65 -8.70
C GLU A 87 -18.94 22.23 -8.51
N THR A 88 -18.40 21.93 -7.32
CA THR A 88 -17.87 20.60 -6.97
C THR A 88 -18.84 19.73 -6.17
N GLU A 89 -19.94 20.29 -5.66
CA GLU A 89 -21.03 19.55 -4.98
C GLU A 89 -21.72 18.52 -5.88
N ASN A 90 -21.85 18.80 -7.18
CA ASN A 90 -22.42 17.86 -8.15
C ASN A 90 -21.38 16.85 -8.68
N ASP A 91 -20.13 16.96 -8.24
CA ASP A 91 -19.00 16.15 -8.68
C ASP A 91 -18.53 15.20 -7.55
N THR A 92 -19.48 14.50 -6.91
CA THR A 92 -19.18 13.48 -5.88
C THR A 92 -18.65 12.20 -6.52
N ARG A 93 -17.49 12.30 -7.19
CA ARG A 93 -16.84 11.21 -7.92
C ARG A 93 -16.00 10.28 -7.03
N PHE A 94 -15.84 10.56 -5.74
CA PHE A 94 -15.06 9.69 -4.87
C PHE A 94 -15.85 8.41 -4.52
N PRO A 95 -15.36 7.23 -4.92
CA PRO A 95 -16.09 5.97 -4.77
C PRO A 95 -16.07 5.41 -3.35
N GLY A 96 -15.21 5.96 -2.49
CA GLY A 96 -14.97 5.49 -1.13
C GLY A 96 -13.62 4.79 -0.99
N PHE A 97 -13.18 4.61 0.25
CA PHE A 97 -11.92 3.90 0.56
C PHE A 97 -12.12 2.77 1.57
N ILE A 98 -11.16 1.85 1.56
CA ILE A 98 -10.98 0.85 2.61
C ILE A 98 -9.53 0.86 3.05
N ASP A 99 -9.29 0.94 4.35
CA ASP A 99 -7.95 0.82 4.96
C ASP A 99 -7.80 -0.55 5.61
N ILE A 100 -6.98 -1.42 5.03
CA ILE A 100 -6.71 -2.76 5.55
C ILE A 100 -5.52 -2.71 6.52
N ALA A 101 -5.68 -3.35 7.67
CA ALA A 101 -4.77 -3.20 8.81
C ALA A 101 -4.62 -1.73 9.25
N CYS A 102 -5.76 -1.06 9.45
CA CYS A 102 -5.83 0.36 9.77
C CYS A 102 -5.25 0.73 11.16
N GLY A 103 -4.90 -0.26 11.99
CA GLY A 103 -4.20 -0.07 13.25
C GLY A 103 -4.94 0.88 14.19
N ASN A 104 -4.25 1.96 14.58
CA ASN A 104 -4.78 2.96 15.51
C ASN A 104 -6.04 3.70 14.97
N GLY A 105 -6.35 3.57 13.67
CA GLY A 105 -7.53 4.15 13.04
C GLY A 105 -7.46 5.66 12.78
N VAL A 106 -6.32 6.32 13.04
CA VAL A 106 -6.18 7.78 12.89
C VAL A 106 -6.34 8.22 11.43
N VAL A 107 -5.75 7.49 10.48
CA VAL A 107 -5.91 7.81 9.05
C VAL A 107 -7.38 7.74 8.64
N VAL A 108 -8.09 6.69 9.05
CA VAL A 108 -9.53 6.52 8.80
C VAL A 108 -10.34 7.67 9.44
N TYR A 109 -10.05 7.99 10.70
CA TYR A 109 -10.66 9.13 11.40
C TYR A 109 -10.46 10.44 10.62
N LEU A 110 -9.23 10.77 10.23
CA LEU A 110 -8.92 12.00 9.50
C LEU A 110 -9.70 12.07 8.18
N LEU A 111 -9.70 11.00 7.39
CA LEU A 111 -10.37 10.98 6.09
C LEU A 111 -11.90 11.09 6.23
N LEU A 112 -12.51 10.42 7.21
CA LEU A 112 -13.95 10.55 7.49
C LEU A 112 -14.30 11.98 7.94
N MET A 113 -13.48 12.59 8.82
CA MET A 113 -13.69 13.96 9.28
C MET A 113 -13.48 15.01 8.18
N GLU A 114 -12.68 14.68 7.17
CA GLU A 114 -12.49 15.50 5.96
C GLU A 114 -13.57 15.25 4.89
N GLY A 115 -14.55 14.39 5.16
CA GLY A 115 -15.74 14.18 4.33
C GLY A 115 -15.65 13.03 3.33
N TYR A 116 -14.59 12.22 3.37
CA TYR A 116 -14.48 11.02 2.55
C TYR A 116 -15.29 9.87 3.18
N SER A 117 -15.94 9.06 2.37
CA SER A 117 -16.63 7.84 2.84
C SER A 117 -15.68 6.64 2.81
N GLY A 118 -15.69 5.80 3.84
CA GLY A 118 -14.86 4.61 3.86
C GLY A 118 -14.96 3.80 5.14
N TYR A 119 -14.14 2.76 5.22
CA TYR A 119 -14.04 1.86 6.37
C TYR A 119 -12.59 1.51 6.67
N GLY A 120 -12.29 1.25 7.95
CA GLY A 120 -11.03 0.65 8.38
C GLY A 120 -11.26 -0.75 8.91
N TYR A 121 -10.40 -1.69 8.52
CA TYR A 121 -10.39 -3.06 9.05
C TYR A 121 -9.08 -3.29 9.78
N ASP A 122 -9.12 -3.84 10.99
CA ASP A 122 -7.94 -4.33 11.69
C ASP A 122 -8.25 -5.67 12.34
N ALA A 123 -7.24 -6.54 12.44
CA ALA A 123 -7.38 -7.82 13.11
C ALA A 123 -7.66 -7.68 14.62
N ARG A 124 -7.40 -6.49 15.20
CA ARG A 124 -7.65 -6.19 16.61
C ARG A 124 -8.20 -4.78 16.79
N ARG A 125 -9.24 -4.64 17.61
CA ARG A 125 -9.69 -3.31 18.04
C ARG A 125 -8.61 -2.61 18.87
N ARG A 126 -8.22 -1.40 18.45
CA ARG A 126 -7.24 -0.56 19.17
C ARG A 126 -7.92 0.35 20.19
N GLN A 127 -7.18 0.76 21.21
CA GLN A 127 -7.74 1.58 22.28
C GLN A 127 -8.08 2.98 21.76
N THR A 128 -7.29 3.52 20.82
CA THR A 128 -7.54 4.82 20.18
C THR A 128 -8.93 4.88 19.53
N TRP A 129 -9.52 3.76 19.12
CA TRP A 129 -10.85 3.82 18.50
C TRP A 129 -11.90 4.42 19.44
N ASN A 130 -11.74 4.26 20.75
CA ASN A 130 -12.69 4.78 21.74
C ASN A 130 -12.68 6.30 21.88
N ILE A 131 -11.64 6.99 21.38
CA ILE A 131 -11.54 8.44 21.44
C ILE A 131 -12.19 9.13 20.24
N PHE A 132 -12.53 8.38 19.19
CA PHE A 132 -13.14 8.94 18.00
C PHE A 132 -14.66 9.13 18.17
N PRO A 133 -15.30 10.04 17.40
CA PRO A 133 -16.76 10.15 17.36
C PRO A 133 -17.45 8.82 17.04
N ALA A 134 -18.66 8.59 17.56
CA ALA A 134 -19.42 7.35 17.32
C ALA A 134 -19.57 7.00 15.83
N SER A 135 -19.80 8.01 14.99
CA SER A 135 -19.89 7.85 13.54
C SER A 135 -18.61 7.33 12.87
N VAL A 136 -17.44 7.56 13.49
CA VAL A 136 -16.15 7.01 13.04
C VAL A 136 -15.95 5.61 13.61
N GLN A 137 -16.32 5.39 14.88
CA GLN A 137 -16.22 4.07 15.51
C GLN A 137 -17.04 3.01 14.77
N GLU A 138 -18.21 3.38 14.24
CA GLU A 138 -19.06 2.51 13.40
C GLU A 138 -18.42 2.14 12.05
N ARG A 139 -17.36 2.85 11.63
CA ARG A 139 -16.61 2.60 10.38
C ARG A 139 -15.29 1.87 10.61
N LEU A 140 -14.95 1.57 11.86
CA LEU A 140 -13.76 0.83 12.25
C LEU A 140 -14.18 -0.58 12.70
N LEU A 141 -13.79 -1.58 11.92
CA LEU A 141 -14.26 -2.95 12.05
C LEU A 141 -13.11 -3.85 12.50
N GLU A 142 -13.33 -4.56 13.61
CA GLU A 142 -12.41 -5.61 14.07
C GLU A 142 -12.72 -6.89 13.31
N MET A 143 -11.98 -7.14 12.22
CA MET A 143 -12.18 -8.32 11.37
C MET A 143 -10.84 -8.76 10.79
N ILE A 144 -10.64 -10.08 10.69
CA ILE A 144 -9.43 -10.64 10.11
C ILE A 144 -9.61 -10.85 8.61
N TYR A 145 -8.66 -10.36 7.81
CA TYR A 145 -8.60 -10.71 6.40
C TYR A 145 -8.15 -12.16 6.22
N VAL A 146 -8.96 -12.94 5.52
CA VAL A 146 -8.60 -14.29 5.08
C VAL A 146 -8.68 -14.31 3.57
N PRO A 147 -7.56 -14.53 2.85
CA PRO A 147 -7.59 -14.63 1.40
C PRO A 147 -8.64 -15.65 0.94
N LYS A 148 -9.42 -15.29 -0.09
CA LYS A 148 -10.48 -16.15 -0.63
C LYS A 148 -9.97 -17.56 -0.98
N GLN A 149 -8.78 -17.64 -1.56
CA GLN A 149 -8.12 -18.89 -1.91
C GLN A 149 -7.82 -19.76 -0.68
N PHE A 150 -7.49 -19.13 0.45
CA PHE A 150 -7.26 -19.84 1.71
C PHE A 150 -8.58 -20.29 2.32
N ALA A 151 -9.59 -19.41 2.36
CA ALA A 151 -10.94 -19.73 2.81
C ALA A 151 -11.53 -20.94 2.06
N GLU A 152 -11.38 -20.99 0.74
CA GLU A 152 -11.83 -22.10 -0.11
C GLU A 152 -11.04 -23.40 0.12
N SER A 153 -9.76 -23.30 0.48
CA SER A 153 -8.88 -24.47 0.62
C SER A 153 -9.08 -25.27 1.91
N ILE A 154 -9.44 -24.62 3.02
CA ILE A 154 -9.50 -25.25 4.35
C ILE A 154 -10.80 -24.96 5.13
N GLY A 155 -11.69 -24.12 4.60
CA GLY A 155 -12.94 -23.72 5.25
C GLY A 155 -12.73 -22.67 6.35
N THR A 156 -13.73 -21.81 6.53
CA THR A 156 -13.67 -20.64 7.44
C THR A 156 -14.34 -20.87 8.79
N ASP A 157 -15.12 -21.95 8.93
CA ASP A 157 -15.84 -22.31 10.18
C ASP A 157 -14.91 -22.47 11.40
N SER A 158 -13.60 -22.58 11.16
CA SER A 158 -12.60 -22.89 12.16
C SER A 158 -11.94 -21.66 12.80
N ILE A 159 -12.22 -20.41 12.39
CA ILE A 159 -11.42 -19.24 12.84
C ILE A 159 -11.97 -18.64 14.15
N GLY A 160 -13.27 -18.79 14.42
CA GLY A 160 -13.88 -18.36 15.69
C GLY A 160 -13.99 -16.84 15.90
N VAL A 161 -13.74 -16.06 14.84
CA VAL A 161 -13.74 -14.58 14.84
C VAL A 161 -14.37 -14.07 13.55
N ASP A 162 -14.78 -12.80 13.53
CA ASP A 162 -15.28 -12.18 12.32
C ASP A 162 -14.15 -12.04 11.29
N ILE A 163 -14.45 -12.47 10.06
CA ILE A 163 -13.51 -12.45 8.94
C ILE A 163 -14.10 -11.75 7.72
N HIS A 164 -13.22 -11.27 6.85
CA HIS A 164 -13.60 -10.82 5.52
C HIS A 164 -12.64 -11.39 4.46
N THR A 165 -13.15 -11.66 3.27
CA THR A 165 -12.41 -12.23 2.13
C THR A 165 -12.01 -11.19 1.08
N GLY A 166 -12.23 -9.91 1.36
CA GLY A 166 -11.90 -8.80 0.47
C GLY A 166 -12.98 -8.49 -0.56
N ASP A 167 -14.23 -8.91 -0.34
CA ASP A 167 -15.38 -8.60 -1.19
C ASP A 167 -15.82 -7.14 -1.02
N PHE A 168 -14.99 -6.24 -1.54
CA PHE A 168 -15.18 -4.81 -1.45
C PHE A 168 -16.04 -4.29 -2.62
N PRO A 169 -16.80 -3.19 -2.42
CA PRO A 169 -17.56 -2.60 -3.50
C PRO A 169 -16.69 -2.21 -4.69
N PRO A 170 -17.20 -2.31 -5.92
CA PRO A 170 -16.49 -1.83 -7.11
C PRO A 170 -16.06 -0.36 -6.97
N ASN A 171 -14.96 -0.01 -7.62
CA ASN A 171 -14.35 1.33 -7.62
C ASN A 171 -13.78 1.80 -6.27
N THR A 172 -13.82 1.02 -5.19
CA THR A 172 -13.22 1.39 -3.90
C THR A 172 -11.69 1.56 -3.98
N PHE A 173 -11.14 2.58 -3.34
CA PHE A 173 -9.68 2.73 -3.18
C PHE A 173 -9.17 1.95 -1.97
N VAL A 174 -8.19 1.08 -2.15
CA VAL A 174 -7.60 0.27 -1.07
C VAL A 174 -6.34 0.95 -0.51
N ILE A 175 -6.33 1.20 0.80
CA ILE A 175 -5.17 1.67 1.55
C ILE A 175 -4.60 0.47 2.30
N SER A 176 -3.29 0.29 2.19
CA SER A 176 -2.51 -0.77 2.84
C SER A 176 -1.25 -0.14 3.44
N ASN A 177 -1.46 0.73 4.43
CA ASN A 177 -0.38 1.46 5.10
C ASN A 177 0.31 0.57 6.15
N HIS A 178 1.55 0.15 5.90
CA HIS A 178 2.31 -0.69 6.83
C HIS A 178 1.56 -1.97 7.26
N ALA A 179 0.85 -2.58 6.32
CA ALA A 179 -0.10 -3.67 6.58
C ALA A 179 0.54 -5.06 6.83
N ASP A 180 1.80 -5.10 7.26
CA ASP A 180 2.57 -6.31 7.58
C ASP A 180 2.40 -7.43 6.54
N GLU A 181 1.77 -8.54 6.96
CA GLU A 181 1.53 -9.77 6.17
C GLU A 181 0.62 -9.53 4.96
N LEU A 182 -0.18 -8.45 4.97
CA LEU A 182 -1.10 -8.12 3.88
C LEU A 182 -0.40 -7.43 2.70
N THR A 183 0.83 -6.94 2.87
CA THR A 183 1.53 -6.13 1.83
C THR A 183 1.51 -6.80 0.45
N LEU A 184 1.83 -8.10 0.37
CA LEU A 184 1.81 -8.85 -0.90
C LEU A 184 0.40 -9.26 -1.35
N TRP A 185 -0.52 -9.37 -0.40
CA TRP A 185 -1.92 -9.65 -0.68
C TRP A 185 -2.64 -8.44 -1.28
N THR A 186 -2.23 -7.22 -0.98
CA THR A 186 -2.89 -5.98 -1.44
C THR A 186 -3.21 -5.96 -2.94
N PRO A 187 -2.26 -6.18 -3.87
CA PRO A 187 -2.59 -6.18 -5.30
C PRO A 187 -3.49 -7.36 -5.72
N LEU A 188 -3.32 -8.53 -5.10
CA LEU A 188 -4.13 -9.73 -5.38
C LEU A 188 -5.59 -9.52 -4.94
N MET A 189 -5.77 -9.10 -3.69
CA MET A 189 -7.06 -8.77 -3.09
C MET A 189 -7.77 -7.67 -3.87
N SER A 190 -7.07 -6.58 -4.22
CA SER A 190 -7.64 -5.46 -4.95
C SER A 190 -8.14 -5.87 -6.35
N ALA A 191 -7.43 -6.80 -7.01
CA ALA A 191 -7.87 -7.32 -8.30
C ALA A 191 -9.02 -8.33 -8.19
N LEU A 192 -9.02 -9.20 -7.17
CA LEU A 192 -10.08 -10.17 -6.95
C LEU A 192 -11.41 -9.53 -6.53
N ALA A 193 -11.36 -8.41 -5.81
CA ALA A 193 -12.55 -7.69 -5.38
C ALA A 193 -13.40 -7.23 -6.57
N CYS A 194 -12.77 -6.89 -7.70
CA CYS A 194 -13.46 -6.55 -8.94
C CYS A 194 -12.62 -6.95 -10.17
N PRO A 195 -12.68 -8.22 -10.64
CA PRO A 195 -11.81 -8.68 -11.73
C PRO A 195 -12.06 -7.96 -13.05
N ALA A 196 -13.29 -7.48 -13.27
CA ALA A 196 -13.66 -6.69 -14.44
C ALA A 196 -13.03 -5.30 -14.46
N SER A 197 -12.69 -4.76 -13.29
CA SER A 197 -12.06 -3.44 -13.11
C SER A 197 -11.32 -3.42 -11.77
N PRO A 198 -10.08 -3.97 -11.71
CA PRO A 198 -9.30 -4.10 -10.49
C PRO A 198 -9.22 -2.80 -9.68
N LEU A 199 -9.36 -2.92 -8.36
CA LEU A 199 -9.44 -1.76 -7.48
C LEU A 199 -8.10 -1.00 -7.42
N PRO A 200 -8.11 0.34 -7.49
CA PRO A 200 -6.90 1.12 -7.26
C PRO A 200 -6.45 0.99 -5.81
N PHE A 201 -5.14 0.96 -5.59
CA PHE A 201 -4.59 0.78 -4.26
C PHE A 201 -3.34 1.61 -4.00
N LEU A 202 -3.06 1.84 -2.72
CA LEU A 202 -1.77 2.28 -2.20
C LEU A 202 -1.28 1.29 -1.15
N ALA A 203 -0.04 0.82 -1.28
CA ALA A 203 0.60 -0.05 -0.31
C ALA A 203 1.93 0.54 0.15
N ILE A 204 2.18 0.56 1.46
CA ILE A 204 3.47 0.92 2.05
C ILE A 204 4.05 -0.32 2.72
N PRO A 205 5.02 -0.99 2.09
CA PRO A 205 5.65 -2.16 2.67
C PRO A 205 6.30 -1.85 4.03
N CYS A 206 6.35 -2.84 4.93
CA CYS A 206 7.04 -2.69 6.22
C CYS A 206 7.80 -3.94 6.62
N CYS A 207 7.10 -5.07 6.73
CA CYS A 207 7.61 -6.33 7.24
C CYS A 207 7.55 -7.38 6.13
N SER A 208 8.66 -8.11 5.95
CA SER A 208 8.83 -9.03 4.84
C SER A 208 8.28 -10.40 5.21
N HIS A 209 7.09 -10.70 4.69
CA HIS A 209 6.40 -11.97 4.87
C HIS A 209 6.09 -12.62 3.51
N SER A 210 6.00 -13.94 3.46
CA SER A 210 5.42 -14.67 2.33
C SER A 210 3.88 -14.64 2.40
N LEU A 211 3.20 -15.21 1.39
CA LEU A 211 1.73 -15.24 1.37
C LEU A 211 1.11 -16.03 2.53
N SER A 212 1.86 -16.96 3.15
CA SER A 212 1.44 -17.65 4.37
C SER A 212 1.51 -16.79 5.65
N GLY A 213 2.06 -15.57 5.58
CA GLY A 213 2.31 -14.71 6.74
C GLY A 213 3.62 -15.04 7.46
N SER A 214 4.38 -16.03 7.00
CA SER A 214 5.70 -16.37 7.57
C SER A 214 6.76 -15.34 7.18
N SER A 215 7.70 -15.03 8.08
CA SER A 215 8.84 -14.16 7.74
C SER A 215 9.62 -14.74 6.57
N TYR A 216 9.88 -13.93 5.55
CA TYR A 216 10.53 -14.38 4.32
C TYR A 216 11.42 -13.29 3.72
N ARG A 217 12.64 -13.63 3.31
CA ARG A 217 13.57 -12.72 2.64
C ARG A 217 13.52 -12.93 1.13
N PHE A 218 12.95 -11.95 0.43
CA PHE A 218 12.89 -11.94 -1.03
C PHE A 218 14.26 -11.67 -1.67
N PRO A 219 14.53 -12.27 -2.84
CA PRO A 219 15.70 -11.94 -3.63
C PRO A 219 15.72 -10.48 -4.10
N PRO A 220 16.91 -9.87 -4.18
CA PRO A 220 17.04 -8.55 -4.74
C PRO A 220 16.75 -8.61 -6.27
N PRO A 221 16.20 -7.53 -6.84
CA PRO A 221 15.99 -7.46 -8.29
C PRO A 221 17.32 -7.47 -9.07
N ILE A 222 17.38 -8.18 -10.21
CA ILE A 222 18.57 -8.24 -11.08
C ILE A 222 18.80 -6.88 -11.75
N LYS A 223 20.04 -6.38 -11.68
CA LYS A 223 20.44 -5.23 -12.52
C LYS A 223 20.77 -5.72 -13.93
N THR A 224 19.89 -5.51 -14.89
CA THR A 224 20.30 -5.59 -16.30
C THR A 224 21.20 -4.38 -16.59
N ALA A 225 22.44 -4.62 -16.99
CA ALA A 225 23.33 -3.56 -17.46
C ALA A 225 22.63 -2.76 -18.58
N SER A 226 22.72 -1.44 -18.51
CA SER A 226 22.07 -0.49 -19.41
C SER A 226 22.37 -0.77 -20.88
N GLU A 227 21.33 -0.95 -21.69
CA GLU A 227 21.29 -0.53 -23.09
C GLU A 227 19.81 -0.43 -23.53
N GLY A 228 19.51 0.55 -24.37
CA GLY A 228 18.19 1.20 -24.43
C GLY A 228 17.05 0.40 -25.07
N SER A 229 15.85 0.91 -24.78
CA SER A 229 14.52 0.55 -25.31
C SER A 229 13.71 -0.49 -24.51
N GLY A 230 12.52 -0.03 -24.05
CA GLY A 230 11.36 -0.86 -23.72
C GLY A 230 11.48 -1.80 -22.52
N SER A 231 11.33 -1.27 -21.30
CA SER A 231 11.43 -2.01 -20.05
C SER A 231 10.40 -3.15 -19.94
N ARG A 232 10.89 -4.40 -20.04
CA ARG A 232 10.26 -5.64 -19.53
C ARG A 232 10.60 -5.82 -18.04
N PRO A 233 9.83 -6.61 -17.26
CA PRO A 233 10.00 -6.71 -15.82
C PRO A 233 11.32 -7.37 -15.45
N THR A 234 11.92 -6.85 -14.37
CA THR A 234 13.14 -7.33 -13.75
C THR A 234 12.97 -8.77 -13.27
N GLN A 235 13.74 -9.71 -13.82
CA GLN A 235 13.77 -11.09 -13.29
C GLN A 235 14.43 -11.06 -11.90
N MET A 236 13.91 -11.86 -10.97
CA MET A 236 14.55 -12.10 -9.67
C MET A 236 15.47 -13.31 -9.79
N GLN A 237 16.63 -13.29 -9.11
CA GLN A 237 17.57 -14.41 -9.12
C GLN A 237 17.19 -15.39 -8.00
N ASP A 238 16.96 -16.66 -8.33
CA ASP A 238 16.67 -17.76 -7.37
C ASP A 238 17.93 -18.26 -6.65
N ASP A 239 18.90 -17.38 -6.38
CA ASP A 239 20.03 -17.74 -5.53
C ASP A 239 19.49 -18.11 -4.14
N VAL A 240 20.03 -19.18 -3.54
CA VAL A 240 19.62 -19.64 -2.21
C VAL A 240 19.97 -18.55 -1.19
N ILE A 241 18.97 -17.73 -0.86
CA ILE A 241 19.10 -16.66 0.13
C ILE A 241 18.89 -17.24 1.51
N GLU A 242 19.87 -17.04 2.38
CA GLU A 242 19.77 -17.35 3.80
C GLU A 242 18.59 -16.59 4.41
N GLN A 243 17.59 -17.35 4.88
CA GLN A 243 16.34 -16.79 5.42
C GLN A 243 16.50 -16.24 6.84
N ASN A 244 17.55 -16.65 7.57
CA ASN A 244 17.84 -16.18 8.92
C ASN A 244 19.36 -15.95 9.12
N PRO A 245 19.94 -14.94 8.45
CA PRO A 245 21.37 -14.66 8.57
C PRO A 245 21.68 -14.13 9.97
N GLN A 246 22.23 -14.99 10.82
CA GLN A 246 22.69 -14.59 12.14
C GLN A 246 24.20 -14.30 12.07
N PRO A 247 24.67 -13.09 12.43
CA PRO A 247 26.09 -12.81 12.41
C PRO A 247 26.80 -13.71 13.43
N ALA A 248 27.71 -14.56 12.96
CA ALA A 248 28.45 -15.53 13.78
C ALA A 248 29.30 -14.87 14.89
N SER A 249 29.59 -13.57 14.76
CA SER A 249 30.21 -12.75 15.79
C SER A 249 29.44 -11.44 15.95
N GLY A 250 29.28 -10.97 17.19
CA GLY A 250 28.71 -9.65 17.51
C GLY A 250 29.64 -8.48 17.13
N ASP A 251 30.35 -8.57 16.00
CA ASP A 251 31.27 -7.53 15.55
C ASP A 251 30.50 -6.28 15.10
N LEU A 252 30.48 -5.28 15.98
CA LEU A 252 29.88 -3.97 15.75
C LEU A 252 30.44 -3.28 14.49
N ARG A 253 31.67 -3.59 14.05
CA ARG A 253 32.25 -3.01 12.84
C ARG A 253 31.59 -3.57 11.57
N ALA A 254 31.37 -4.88 11.52
CA ALA A 254 30.66 -5.54 10.43
C ALA A 254 29.21 -5.03 10.33
N LEU A 255 28.51 -4.90 11.47
CA LEU A 255 27.16 -4.33 11.53
C LEU A 255 27.10 -2.88 11.04
N ARG A 256 28.07 -2.03 11.40
CA ARG A 256 28.16 -0.65 10.90
C ARG A 256 28.44 -0.58 9.40
N ALA A 257 29.30 -1.44 8.88
CA ALA A 257 29.58 -1.51 7.44
C ALA A 257 28.35 -1.96 6.65
N ALA A 258 27.59 -2.94 7.14
CA ALA A 258 26.33 -3.37 6.55
C ALA A 258 25.30 -2.23 6.53
N LYS A 259 25.09 -1.54 7.66
CA LYS A 259 24.19 -0.37 7.73
C LYS A 259 24.63 0.78 6.83
N ALA A 260 25.94 0.99 6.64
CA ALA A 260 26.44 2.01 5.73
C ALA A 260 26.16 1.63 4.26
N LYS A 261 26.29 0.35 3.90
CA LYS A 261 25.97 -0.15 2.56
C LYS A 261 24.48 0.00 2.26
N GLU A 262 23.59 -0.29 3.21
CA GLU A 262 22.13 -0.13 3.08
C GLU A 262 21.68 1.32 2.81
N LYS A 263 22.50 2.32 3.17
CA LYS A 263 22.20 3.74 2.88
C LYS A 263 22.47 4.14 1.43
N THR A 264 23.20 3.33 0.66
CA THR A 264 23.39 3.58 -0.77
C THR A 264 22.11 3.22 -1.54
N ALA A 265 21.87 3.81 -2.71
CA ALA A 265 20.71 3.46 -3.54
C ALA A 265 20.65 1.95 -3.84
N ASP A 266 21.81 1.37 -4.17
CA ASP A 266 21.97 -0.06 -4.40
C ASP A 266 21.72 -0.92 -3.15
N GLY A 267 22.19 -0.47 -1.99
CA GLY A 267 21.92 -1.12 -0.73
C GLY A 267 20.46 -1.04 -0.31
N LYS A 268 19.78 0.08 -0.58
CA LYS A 268 18.35 0.24 -0.31
C LYS A 268 17.55 -0.71 -1.20
N ALA A 269 17.88 -0.80 -2.48
CA ALA A 269 17.24 -1.73 -3.43
C ALA A 269 17.45 -3.22 -3.05
N SER A 270 18.62 -3.58 -2.52
CA SER A 270 18.95 -4.95 -2.09
C SER A 270 18.59 -5.28 -0.63
N SER A 271 18.06 -4.31 0.11
CA SER A 271 17.56 -4.52 1.48
C SER A 271 16.32 -5.42 1.48
N MET A 272 15.96 -5.97 2.65
CA MET A 272 14.69 -6.73 2.77
C MET A 272 13.49 -5.88 2.35
N TYR A 273 13.49 -4.62 2.77
CA TYR A 273 12.45 -3.65 2.43
C TYR A 273 12.40 -3.35 0.93
N GLY A 274 13.56 -3.13 0.29
CA GLY A 274 13.65 -2.92 -1.16
C GLY A 274 13.21 -4.15 -1.96
N SER A 275 13.60 -5.35 -1.52
CA SER A 275 13.24 -6.61 -2.17
C SER A 275 11.75 -6.92 -2.04
N LEU A 276 11.14 -6.66 -0.87
CA LEU A 276 9.70 -6.74 -0.68
C LEU A 276 8.94 -5.73 -1.55
N THR A 277 9.44 -4.49 -1.63
CA THR A 277 8.86 -3.45 -2.49
C THR A 277 8.87 -3.89 -3.96
N ALA A 278 10.03 -4.34 -4.44
CA ALA A 278 10.18 -4.87 -5.80
C ALA A 278 9.27 -6.07 -6.07
N LYS A 279 9.18 -7.02 -5.12
CA LYS A 279 8.30 -8.19 -5.25
C LYS A 279 6.82 -7.80 -5.30
N THR A 280 6.40 -6.85 -4.47
CA THR A 280 5.00 -6.36 -4.46
C THR A 280 4.65 -5.69 -5.78
N MET A 281 5.55 -4.86 -6.33
CA MET A 281 5.38 -4.26 -7.65
C MET A 281 5.36 -5.31 -8.76
N GLN A 282 6.23 -6.33 -8.69
CA GLN A 282 6.26 -7.43 -9.65
C GLN A 282 4.92 -8.17 -9.68
N ILE A 283 4.38 -8.57 -8.52
CA ILE A 283 3.07 -9.24 -8.44
C ILE A 283 1.97 -8.35 -9.02
N ALA A 284 1.95 -7.07 -8.67
CA ALA A 284 0.96 -6.14 -9.20
C ALA A 284 1.05 -6.00 -10.74
N GLN A 285 2.26 -5.91 -11.29
CA GLN A 285 2.49 -5.88 -12.75
C GLN A 285 2.11 -7.20 -13.43
N GLU A 286 2.41 -8.34 -12.81
CA GLU A 286 1.98 -9.65 -13.29
C GLU A 286 0.46 -9.73 -13.36
N ILE A 287 -0.28 -9.18 -12.39
CA ILE A 287 -1.76 -9.13 -12.43
C ILE A 287 -2.26 -8.22 -13.56
N GLY A 288 -1.48 -7.22 -13.95
CA GLY A 288 -1.81 -6.29 -15.04
C GLY A 288 -2.02 -4.83 -14.59
N TYR A 289 -1.64 -4.49 -13.37
CA TYR A 289 -1.65 -3.10 -12.93
C TYR A 289 -0.55 -2.29 -13.63
N GLU A 290 -0.89 -1.06 -14.00
CA GLU A 290 0.09 0.01 -14.11
C GLU A 290 0.49 0.42 -12.68
N VAL A 291 1.75 0.17 -12.34
CA VAL A 291 2.29 0.34 -10.98
C VAL A 291 3.30 1.47 -10.97
N GLU A 292 3.11 2.39 -10.04
CA GLU A 292 4.00 3.52 -9.78
C GLU A 292 4.53 3.42 -8.35
N SER A 293 5.70 4.02 -8.10
CA SER A 293 6.24 4.15 -6.75
C SER A 293 6.57 5.59 -6.45
N THR A 294 6.46 5.99 -5.18
CA THR A 294 6.75 7.36 -4.75
C THR A 294 7.36 7.37 -3.35
N GLN A 295 8.18 8.37 -3.05
CA GLN A 295 8.72 8.56 -1.71
C GLN A 295 7.86 9.50 -0.88
N LEU A 296 7.36 8.99 0.24
CA LEU A 296 6.57 9.74 1.21
C LEU A 296 7.48 10.57 2.12
N GLN A 297 6.99 11.76 2.49
CA GLN A 297 7.63 12.66 3.44
C GLN A 297 7.20 12.32 4.87
N ILE A 298 7.53 11.10 5.30
CA ILE A 298 7.28 10.60 6.66
C ILE A 298 8.61 10.35 7.37
N PRO A 299 8.70 10.55 8.70
CA PRO A 299 9.92 10.31 9.48
C PRO A 299 10.21 8.81 9.71
N SER A 300 10.16 8.01 8.64
CA SER A 300 10.35 6.56 8.64
C SER A 300 11.34 6.13 7.55
N THR A 301 12.06 5.03 7.78
CA THR A 301 12.91 4.40 6.75
C THR A 301 12.09 3.59 5.74
N ARG A 302 10.82 3.31 6.06
CA ARG A 302 9.84 2.62 5.22
C ARG A 302 8.92 3.65 4.55
N ASN A 303 9.48 4.45 3.67
CA ASN A 303 8.81 5.64 3.12
C ASN A 303 8.51 5.54 1.62
N THR A 304 8.38 4.33 1.07
CA THR A 304 8.07 4.10 -0.35
C THR A 304 6.66 3.56 -0.43
N ALA A 305 5.78 4.33 -1.05
CA ALA A 305 4.44 3.86 -1.38
C ALA A 305 4.42 3.32 -2.81
N ILE A 306 3.76 2.19 -2.98
CA ILE A 306 3.43 1.57 -4.26
C ILE A 306 1.98 1.94 -4.57
N VAL A 307 1.70 2.48 -5.75
CA VAL A 307 0.36 2.86 -6.18
C VAL A 307 0.01 2.07 -7.43
N GLY A 308 -1.10 1.33 -7.39
CA GLY A 308 -1.63 0.57 -8.51
C GLY A 308 -2.94 1.15 -9.02
N GLY A 309 -3.13 1.19 -10.35
CA GLY A 309 -4.42 1.53 -10.97
C GLY A 309 -4.74 3.03 -11.04
N ARG A 310 -3.81 3.91 -10.63
CA ARG A 310 -3.99 5.37 -10.62
C ARG A 310 -4.34 5.95 -12.00
N GLN A 311 -3.55 5.59 -13.01
CA GLN A 311 -3.69 6.10 -14.37
C GLN A 311 -4.96 5.58 -15.06
N LEU A 312 -5.42 4.38 -14.72
CA LEU A 312 -6.70 3.84 -15.20
C LEU A 312 -7.86 4.74 -14.73
N VAL A 313 -7.89 5.04 -13.43
CA VAL A 313 -8.90 5.93 -12.82
C VAL A 313 -8.85 7.33 -13.44
N ALA A 314 -7.66 7.91 -13.60
CA ALA A 314 -7.51 9.23 -14.19
C ALA A 314 -8.05 9.29 -15.64
N ARG A 315 -7.75 8.28 -16.46
CA ARG A 315 -8.29 8.16 -17.84
C ARG A 315 -9.80 7.99 -17.88
N GLN A 316 -10.36 7.16 -17.00
CA GLN A 316 -11.82 6.97 -16.90
C GLN A 316 -12.52 8.29 -16.53
N ARG A 317 -11.93 9.08 -15.63
CA ARG A 317 -12.44 10.40 -15.26
C ARG A 317 -12.40 11.37 -16.44
N GLU A 318 -11.30 11.43 -17.18
CA GLU A 318 -11.18 12.28 -18.38
C GLU A 318 -12.22 11.89 -19.43
N GLY A 319 -12.35 10.60 -19.74
CA GLY A 319 -13.35 10.10 -20.70
C GLY A 319 -14.80 10.34 -20.27
N SER A 320 -15.11 10.32 -18.97
CA SER A 320 -16.45 10.64 -18.45
C SER A 320 -16.87 12.10 -18.61
N ARG A 321 -15.92 13.02 -18.85
CA ARG A 321 -16.20 14.44 -19.09
C ARG A 321 -16.60 14.72 -20.55
N ASP A 322 -16.34 13.78 -21.45
CA ASP A 322 -16.78 13.83 -22.84
C ASP A 322 -18.13 13.11 -22.98
N GLU A 323 -19.24 13.84 -22.77
CA GLU A 323 -20.64 13.36 -22.78
C GLU A 323 -21.14 12.73 -24.10
N ASN A 324 -20.27 12.56 -25.11
CA ASN A 324 -20.61 12.02 -26.43
C ASN A 324 -20.22 10.55 -26.66
N SER A 325 -19.76 9.83 -25.63
CA SER A 325 -19.40 8.42 -25.76
C SER A 325 -20.59 7.50 -25.39
N ALA A 326 -21.09 6.77 -26.40
CA ALA A 326 -22.14 5.77 -26.23
C ALA A 326 -21.71 4.69 -25.22
N PRO A 327 -22.64 4.13 -24.41
CA PRO A 327 -22.31 3.03 -23.51
C PRO A 327 -21.84 1.85 -24.35
N ALA A 328 -20.58 1.45 -24.16
CA ALA A 328 -20.02 0.27 -24.80
C ALA A 328 -20.88 -0.95 -24.42
N SER A 329 -21.36 -1.66 -25.44
CA SER A 329 -22.11 -2.90 -25.31
C SER A 329 -21.36 -3.88 -24.39
N MET A 330 -22.02 -4.31 -23.31
CA MET A 330 -21.52 -5.31 -22.37
C MET A 330 -21.63 -6.70 -23.00
N ASP A 331 -20.49 -7.27 -23.44
CA ASP A 331 -20.31 -8.73 -23.61
C ASP A 331 -18.85 -9.24 -23.85
N PRO A 332 -17.76 -8.43 -23.83
CA PRO A 332 -16.38 -8.97 -23.81
C PRO A 332 -15.68 -9.00 -22.43
N GLN A 333 -16.34 -8.56 -21.36
CA GLN A 333 -15.68 -8.32 -20.05
C GLN A 333 -15.54 -9.61 -19.21
N THR A 334 -16.38 -10.61 -19.44
CA THR A 334 -16.45 -11.86 -18.66
C THR A 334 -15.23 -12.75 -18.87
N ASP A 335 -14.78 -12.92 -20.11
CA ASP A 335 -13.62 -13.76 -20.44
C ASP A 335 -12.33 -13.20 -19.81
N LYS A 336 -12.11 -11.88 -19.92
CA LYS A 336 -10.97 -11.21 -19.29
C LYS A 336 -11.00 -11.29 -17.75
N SER A 337 -12.19 -11.23 -17.17
CA SER A 337 -12.36 -11.36 -15.71
C SER A 337 -12.00 -12.78 -15.25
N ALA A 338 -12.41 -13.81 -15.99
CA ALA A 338 -12.07 -15.20 -15.71
C ALA A 338 -10.56 -15.47 -15.89
N GLU A 339 -9.96 -14.96 -16.96
CA GLU A 339 -8.51 -15.03 -17.19
C GLU A 339 -7.71 -14.39 -16.05
N LEU A 340 -8.16 -13.23 -15.55
CA LEU A 340 -7.51 -12.56 -14.42
C LEU A 340 -7.59 -13.38 -13.13
N VAL A 341 -8.76 -13.95 -12.83
CA VAL A 341 -8.95 -14.81 -11.65
C VAL A 341 -8.04 -16.05 -11.74
N GLN A 342 -7.98 -16.70 -12.91
CA GLN A 342 -7.07 -17.83 -13.13
C GLN A 342 -5.61 -17.42 -12.95
N LYS A 343 -5.20 -16.29 -13.53
CA LYS A 343 -3.83 -15.77 -13.39
C LYS A 343 -3.46 -15.51 -11.93
N ILE A 344 -4.38 -14.95 -11.16
CA ILE A 344 -4.18 -14.71 -9.72
C ILE A 344 -4.05 -16.05 -8.97
N GLN A 345 -4.86 -17.05 -9.32
CA GLN A 345 -4.74 -18.39 -8.75
C GLN A 345 -3.35 -19.00 -9.01
N GLU A 346 -2.84 -18.91 -10.25
CA GLU A 346 -1.50 -19.39 -10.62
C GLU A 346 -0.39 -18.66 -9.83
N ILE A 347 -0.52 -17.34 -9.62
CA ILE A 347 0.41 -16.57 -8.79
C ILE A 347 0.38 -17.07 -7.35
N VAL A 348 -0.82 -17.23 -6.76
CA VAL A 348 -0.98 -17.69 -5.37
C VAL A 348 -0.40 -19.09 -5.20
N GLU A 349 -0.69 -20.02 -6.10
CA GLU A 349 -0.13 -21.38 -6.07
C GLU A 349 1.39 -21.38 -6.15
N ARG A 350 1.97 -20.59 -7.07
CA ARG A 350 3.42 -20.45 -7.22
C ARG A 350 4.05 -19.86 -5.96
N GLU A 351 3.49 -18.79 -5.41
CA GLU A 351 4.04 -18.14 -4.22
C GLU A 351 3.78 -18.95 -2.94
N CYS A 352 2.76 -19.81 -2.88
CA CYS A 352 2.56 -20.73 -1.77
C CYS A 352 3.40 -22.00 -1.90
N SER A 353 3.91 -22.35 -3.08
CA SER A 353 4.72 -23.57 -3.27
C SER A 353 5.98 -23.60 -2.39
N LYS A 354 6.62 -22.44 -2.18
CA LYS A 354 7.76 -22.26 -1.25
C LYS A 354 7.39 -22.46 0.22
N ASP A 355 6.11 -22.29 0.56
CA ASP A 355 5.56 -22.50 1.90
C ASP A 355 4.92 -23.89 2.02
N GLY A 356 5.25 -24.86 1.15
CA GLY A 356 4.65 -26.21 1.19
C GLY A 356 3.28 -26.34 0.52
N GLY A 357 2.89 -25.35 -0.28
CA GLY A 357 1.66 -25.34 -1.06
C GLY A 357 0.50 -24.60 -0.40
N ILE A 358 -0.56 -24.34 -1.16
CA ILE A 358 -1.69 -23.50 -0.75
C ILE A 358 -2.36 -23.97 0.55
N GLN A 359 -2.56 -25.27 0.73
CA GLN A 359 -3.19 -25.81 1.94
C GLN A 359 -2.31 -25.61 3.19
N HIS A 360 -0.99 -25.74 3.06
CA HIS A 360 -0.09 -25.49 4.18
C HIS A 360 -0.05 -24.01 4.52
N ALA A 361 0.13 -23.16 3.50
CA ALA A 361 0.11 -21.71 3.66
C ALA A 361 -1.19 -21.20 4.31
N ALA A 362 -2.34 -21.75 3.92
CA ALA A 362 -3.64 -21.42 4.49
C ALA A 362 -3.74 -21.85 5.97
N ARG A 363 -3.25 -23.04 6.34
CA ARG A 363 -3.24 -23.47 7.75
C ARG A 363 -2.37 -22.55 8.60
N THR A 364 -1.17 -22.23 8.12
CA THR A 364 -0.26 -21.27 8.77
C THR A 364 -0.94 -19.91 8.94
N TRP A 365 -1.62 -19.41 7.90
CA TRP A 365 -2.37 -18.15 7.99
C TRP A 365 -3.44 -18.19 9.08
N ILE A 366 -4.27 -19.25 9.11
CA ILE A 366 -5.34 -19.39 10.11
C ILE A 366 -4.78 -19.52 11.53
N GLU A 367 -3.73 -20.31 11.74
CA GLU A 367 -3.10 -20.46 13.06
C GLU A 367 -2.57 -19.12 13.57
N ARG A 368 -1.93 -18.33 12.69
CA ARG A 368 -1.48 -16.98 13.02
C ARG A 368 -2.65 -16.04 13.31
N ALA A 369 -3.68 -16.05 12.48
CA ALA A 369 -4.90 -15.26 12.68
C ALA A 369 -5.55 -15.54 14.05
N ARG A 370 -5.68 -16.81 14.46
CA ARG A 370 -6.18 -17.18 15.80
C ARG A 370 -5.28 -16.64 16.90
N SER A 371 -3.96 -16.80 16.78
CA SER A 371 -3.01 -16.28 17.77
C SER A 371 -3.08 -14.74 17.91
N LEU A 372 -3.46 -14.06 16.82
CA LEU A 372 -3.67 -12.62 16.87
C LEU A 372 -4.90 -12.28 17.72
N HIS A 373 -5.97 -13.07 17.66
CA HIS A 373 -7.20 -12.77 18.39
C HIS A 373 -7.19 -13.25 19.86
N GLU A 374 -6.61 -14.42 20.13
CA GLU A 374 -6.55 -15.01 21.49
C GLU A 374 -5.72 -14.17 22.48
N GLY A 375 -4.99 -13.17 21.98
CA GLY A 375 -4.12 -12.31 22.76
C GLY A 375 -2.84 -13.05 23.19
N MET A 376 -1.75 -12.31 23.32
CA MET A 376 -0.61 -12.76 24.12
C MET A 376 -1.05 -12.79 25.60
N GLY A 377 -1.88 -13.76 25.96
CA GLY A 377 -2.14 -14.16 27.33
C GLY A 377 -1.22 -15.32 27.66
N LEU A 378 0.07 -15.02 27.87
CA LEU A 378 1.06 -15.81 28.63
C LEU A 378 2.42 -15.12 28.46
N GLU A 379 2.62 -14.03 29.20
CA GLU A 379 3.96 -13.76 29.70
C GLU A 379 4.37 -14.99 30.51
N THR A 380 5.34 -15.72 29.98
CA THR A 380 6.06 -16.78 30.68
C THR A 380 6.69 -16.19 31.95
N HIS A 381 5.97 -16.25 33.07
CA HIS A 381 6.57 -16.33 34.39
C HIS A 381 7.21 -17.72 34.51
N ALA A 382 8.40 -17.87 33.92
CA ALA A 382 9.33 -18.94 34.20
C ALA A 382 10.70 -18.31 34.49
N LEU A 383 10.76 -17.59 35.61
CA LEU A 383 12.00 -17.29 36.31
C LEU A 383 11.89 -17.83 37.73
N MET A 384 12.77 -18.78 38.01
CA MET A 384 13.33 -19.13 39.33
C MET A 384 12.40 -19.87 40.30
N SER A 385 12.52 -21.20 40.28
CA SER A 385 12.74 -21.99 41.49
C SER A 385 14.22 -22.34 41.60
#